data_AF-A0A7S1Q1U0-F1
#
_entry.id   AF-A0A7S1Q1U0-F1
#
_cell.length_a   1.000
_cell.length_b   1.000
_cell.length_c   1.000
_cell.angle_alpha   90.00
_cell.angle_beta   90.00
_cell.angle_gamma   90.00
#
_symmetry.space_group_name_H-M   'P 1'
#
loop_
_entity.id
_entity.type
_entity.pdbx_description
1 polymer ?
#
loop_
_entity_poly.entity_id
_entity_poly.type
_entity_poly.pdbx_seq_one_letter_code
_entity_poly.pdbx_strand_id
1 'polypeptide(L)'
;AEAVWLPERRRPCLRRDAWVARPSAAMAGLRALRLFAALAAALCPQAAAETVYSKLEAGAKCADYLIPDIKSKDVCFSTAADMVGLGSHQKLQINGVGFNGCAFNTVANVLIWSMSPAATHETSMTLPTLEYLCEGVPTTTTSTTAAVTIPPTTTEGLFARLPGEETCHLRGVPDILAAEMCFNLAAPSAGLADRRTMVLNNIGFTGCVYNSAANLILFGSTAGVSGPDNMQLPNFEYLCNGIPAPTVTVTSVLPTTTTTVGYSKLETGSKCWDKQLPGVASRELCFGAAAASVGLAEKPQLEVNGNGFTGCIFNKLADTVLWGETEGVTPETTMVLPMWEYICTGHVTTPLYP
;
A
#
# COMPACT_ATOMS: atom_id res chain seq x y z
N ALA A 1 14.22 -54.98 -48.78
CA ALA A 1 15.21 -54.05 -48.21
C ALA A 1 15.38 -54.43 -46.75
N GLU A 2 16.48 -55.12 -46.48
CA GLU A 2 16.87 -55.66 -45.18
C GLU A 2 17.57 -54.62 -44.31
N ALA A 3 17.39 -54.75 -42.99
CA ALA A 3 18.32 -54.56 -41.86
C ALA A 3 17.41 -54.27 -40.64
N VAL A 4 17.17 -55.14 -39.64
CA VAL A 4 17.99 -56.10 -38.88
C VAL A 4 19.22 -55.45 -38.27
N TRP A 5 19.18 -55.15 -36.96
CA TRP A 5 19.99 -55.81 -35.91
C TRP A 5 19.59 -55.29 -34.51
N LEU A 6 19.41 -56.23 -33.60
CA LEU A 6 19.05 -56.12 -32.18
C LEU A 6 20.33 -55.93 -31.30
N PRO A 7 20.40 -56.32 -30.00
CA PRO A 7 20.29 -55.42 -28.85
C PRO A 7 21.48 -55.61 -27.85
N GLU A 8 21.28 -55.11 -26.62
CA GLU A 8 21.75 -55.73 -25.37
C GLU A 8 23.23 -55.55 -24.95
N ARG A 9 23.42 -54.89 -23.79
CA ARG A 9 24.42 -55.33 -22.81
C ARG A 9 23.85 -55.30 -21.40
N ARG A 10 23.74 -56.51 -20.85
CA ARG A 10 23.57 -56.82 -19.44
C ARG A 10 24.95 -56.95 -18.75
N ARG A 11 24.87 -56.91 -17.40
CA ARG A 11 25.74 -57.54 -16.36
C ARG A 11 26.94 -56.70 -15.84
N PRO A 12 27.47 -56.99 -14.62
CA PRO A 12 27.15 -58.06 -13.67
C PRO A 12 26.98 -57.67 -12.18
N CYS A 13 26.51 -58.66 -11.45
CA CYS A 13 26.56 -58.87 -10.01
C CYS A 13 27.95 -58.64 -9.40
N LEU A 14 27.99 -58.12 -8.17
CA LEU A 14 29.01 -58.49 -7.19
C LEU A 14 28.32 -58.85 -5.87
N ARG A 15 28.10 -60.16 -5.71
CA ARG A 15 28.04 -60.82 -4.41
C ARG A 15 29.46 -60.88 -3.86
N ARG A 16 29.64 -60.55 -2.58
CA ARG A 16 30.74 -61.07 -1.76
C ARG A 16 30.20 -61.39 -0.39
N ASP A 17 29.86 -62.66 -0.20
CA ASP A 17 29.82 -63.29 1.12
C ASP A 17 31.28 -63.52 1.55
N ALA A 18 31.66 -63.08 2.77
CA ALA A 18 32.61 -63.82 3.59
C ALA A 18 32.67 -63.33 5.05
N TRP A 19 32.12 -64.19 5.94
CA TRP A 19 32.74 -64.71 7.16
C TRP A 19 33.31 -63.75 8.24
N VAL A 20 32.50 -63.62 9.29
CA VAL A 20 32.80 -63.79 10.73
C VAL A 20 34.27 -63.80 11.17
N ALA A 21 34.64 -62.82 12.00
CA ALA A 21 35.43 -63.04 13.22
C ALA A 21 35.08 -61.94 14.24
N ARG A 22 34.52 -62.34 15.39
CA ARG A 22 34.43 -61.50 16.59
C ARG A 22 35.85 -61.27 17.13
N PRO A 23 36.13 -60.06 17.61
CA PRO A 23 36.56 -59.96 18.99
C PRO A 23 35.67 -58.97 19.76
N SER A 24 35.20 -59.45 20.90
CA SER A 24 34.74 -58.68 22.03
C SER A 24 35.84 -57.70 22.49
N ALA A 25 35.62 -56.41 22.26
CA ALA A 25 36.25 -55.33 23.01
C ALA A 25 35.21 -54.22 23.16
N ALA A 26 34.54 -54.23 24.31
CA ALA A 26 33.67 -53.17 24.76
C ALA A 26 34.43 -51.83 24.79
N MET A 27 33.71 -50.74 24.52
CA MET A 27 34.15 -49.35 24.68
C MET A 27 34.96 -48.69 23.54
N ALA A 28 34.59 -48.90 22.28
CA ALA A 28 34.94 -47.98 21.19
C ALA A 28 33.76 -47.61 20.25
N GLY A 29 32.56 -48.16 20.49
CA GLY A 29 31.43 -48.13 19.55
C GLY A 29 30.49 -46.91 19.59
N LEU A 30 30.65 -45.97 20.53
CA LEU A 30 29.73 -44.81 20.65
C LEU A 30 30.19 -43.54 19.93
N ARG A 31 31.44 -43.46 19.44
CA ARG A 31 31.95 -42.25 18.75
C ARG A 31 31.84 -42.31 17.23
N ALA A 32 31.89 -43.50 16.61
CA ALA A 32 31.77 -43.63 15.16
C ALA A 32 30.32 -43.51 14.64
N LEU A 33 29.32 -43.90 15.42
CA LEU A 33 27.91 -43.77 15.02
C LEU A 33 27.38 -42.33 15.07
N ARG A 34 27.99 -41.44 15.88
CA ARG A 34 27.63 -40.02 15.94
C ARG A 34 28.17 -39.21 14.77
N LEU A 35 29.28 -39.63 14.16
CA LEU A 35 29.85 -38.98 12.96
C LEU A 35 29.03 -39.28 11.69
N PHE A 36 28.42 -40.46 11.56
CA PHE A 36 27.54 -40.76 10.43
C PHE A 36 26.15 -40.13 10.53
N ALA A 37 25.59 -39.97 11.75
CA ALA A 37 24.33 -39.25 11.95
C ALA A 37 24.48 -37.73 11.73
N ALA A 38 25.64 -37.15 12.05
CA ALA A 38 25.93 -35.74 11.80
C ALA A 38 26.14 -35.43 10.29
N LEU A 39 26.68 -36.38 9.51
CA LEU A 39 26.85 -36.20 8.07
C LEU A 39 25.54 -36.34 7.28
N ALA A 40 24.59 -37.18 7.76
CA ALA A 40 23.29 -37.35 7.11
C ALA A 40 22.34 -36.16 7.32
N ALA A 41 22.49 -35.41 8.42
CA ALA A 41 21.71 -34.18 8.66
C ALA A 41 22.23 -32.95 7.89
N ALA A 42 23.48 -32.98 7.40
CA ALA A 42 24.07 -31.91 6.59
C ALA A 42 23.72 -31.99 5.10
N LEU A 43 22.99 -33.03 4.67
CA LEU A 43 22.53 -33.25 3.30
C LEU A 43 21.01 -33.11 3.15
N CYS A 44 20.32 -32.46 4.10
CA CYS A 44 18.98 -31.97 3.83
C CYS A 44 19.08 -30.94 2.69
N PRO A 45 18.52 -31.20 1.49
CA PRO A 45 18.43 -30.18 0.47
C PRO A 45 17.66 -29.03 1.10
N GLN A 46 18.30 -27.88 1.26
CA GLN A 46 17.60 -26.63 1.53
C GLN A 46 16.60 -26.50 0.40
N ALA A 47 15.33 -26.77 0.70
CA ALA A 47 14.23 -26.48 -0.20
C ALA A 47 14.37 -24.99 -0.51
N ALA A 48 14.80 -24.68 -1.74
CA ALA A 48 14.87 -23.29 -2.19
C ALA A 48 13.49 -22.71 -1.94
N ALA A 49 13.42 -21.65 -1.12
CA ALA A 49 12.17 -20.99 -0.83
C ALA A 49 11.52 -20.65 -2.17
N GLU A 50 10.31 -21.16 -2.39
CA GLU A 50 9.59 -20.94 -3.64
C GLU A 50 9.38 -19.44 -3.81
N THR A 51 9.96 -18.89 -4.88
CA THR A 51 9.92 -17.46 -5.14
C THR A 51 8.50 -17.08 -5.51
N VAL A 52 7.84 -16.25 -4.70
CA VAL A 52 6.49 -15.77 -4.95
C VAL A 52 6.55 -14.48 -5.76
N TYR A 53 5.63 -14.31 -6.71
CA TYR A 53 5.51 -13.11 -7.52
C TYR A 53 4.18 -12.41 -7.26
N SER A 54 4.21 -11.08 -7.29
CA SER A 54 3.01 -10.26 -7.13
C SER A 54 2.82 -9.32 -8.29
N LYS A 55 1.57 -9.04 -8.61
CA LYS A 55 1.16 -7.99 -9.54
C LYS A 55 0.69 -6.78 -8.74
N LEU A 56 1.29 -5.62 -8.99
CA LEU A 56 0.90 -4.36 -8.34
C LEU A 56 -0.24 -3.67 -9.10
N GLU A 57 -0.92 -2.75 -8.42
CA GLU A 57 -1.93 -1.90 -9.06
C GLU A 57 -1.31 -0.94 -10.09
N ALA A 58 -2.14 -0.45 -11.00
CA ALA A 58 -1.66 0.40 -12.08
C ALA A 58 -1.11 1.73 -11.54
N GLY A 59 0.08 2.12 -12.02
CA GLY A 59 0.78 3.33 -11.57
C GLY A 59 1.73 3.12 -10.39
N ALA A 60 1.72 1.95 -9.76
CA ALA A 60 2.70 1.57 -8.74
C ALA A 60 3.87 0.78 -9.34
N LYS A 61 5.07 0.91 -8.75
CA LYS A 61 6.27 0.13 -9.12
C LYS A 61 6.81 -0.67 -7.92
N CYS A 62 7.62 -1.68 -8.20
CA CYS A 62 8.18 -2.57 -7.18
C CYS A 62 8.98 -1.81 -6.11
N ALA A 63 9.67 -0.74 -6.50
CA ALA A 63 10.42 0.12 -5.59
C ALA A 63 9.55 0.82 -4.53
N ASP A 64 8.29 1.10 -4.83
CA ASP A 64 7.37 1.74 -3.87
C ASP A 64 7.07 0.83 -2.66
N TYR A 65 7.28 -0.49 -2.84
CA TYR A 65 7.06 -1.52 -1.83
C TYR A 65 8.36 -2.20 -1.39
N LEU A 66 9.53 -1.70 -1.80
CA LEU A 66 10.84 -2.30 -1.53
C LEU A 66 10.94 -3.76 -1.99
N ILE A 67 10.20 -4.12 -3.05
CA ILE A 67 10.25 -5.46 -3.66
C ILE A 67 11.19 -5.39 -4.86
N PRO A 68 12.14 -6.32 -5.03
CA PRO A 68 13.01 -6.30 -6.20
C PRO A 68 12.24 -6.50 -7.51
N ASP A 69 12.68 -5.81 -8.56
CA ASP A 69 12.20 -6.04 -9.92
C ASP A 69 12.59 -7.46 -10.37
N ILE A 70 11.73 -8.09 -11.18
CA ILE A 70 12.09 -9.33 -11.85
C ILE A 70 13.31 -9.06 -12.74
N LYS A 71 14.35 -9.89 -12.63
CA LYS A 71 15.67 -9.67 -13.29
C LYS A 71 15.83 -10.36 -14.64
N SER A 72 14.95 -11.30 -14.98
CA SER A 72 15.05 -12.09 -16.22
C SER A 72 13.76 -12.06 -17.02
N LYS A 73 13.92 -11.90 -18.33
CA LYS A 73 12.84 -12.02 -19.32
C LYS A 73 12.12 -13.36 -19.20
N ASP A 74 12.88 -14.44 -19.06
CA ASP A 74 12.30 -15.78 -19.05
C ASP A 74 11.42 -15.97 -17.81
N VAL A 75 11.87 -15.46 -16.65
CA VAL A 75 11.08 -15.46 -15.41
C VAL A 75 9.82 -14.61 -15.55
N CYS A 76 9.93 -13.40 -16.12
CA CYS A 76 8.79 -12.53 -16.39
C CYS A 76 7.74 -13.20 -17.28
N PHE A 77 8.17 -13.82 -18.39
CA PHE A 77 7.29 -14.40 -19.40
C PHE A 77 6.83 -15.83 -19.11
N SER A 78 7.33 -16.47 -18.05
CA SER A 78 6.88 -17.80 -17.62
C SER A 78 6.37 -17.75 -16.19
N THR A 79 7.21 -18.13 -15.22
CA THR A 79 6.85 -18.33 -13.80
C THR A 79 6.05 -17.16 -13.22
N ALA A 80 6.51 -15.92 -13.40
CA ALA A 80 5.83 -14.76 -12.83
C ALA A 80 4.47 -14.51 -13.50
N ALA A 81 4.42 -14.52 -14.83
CA ALA A 81 3.19 -14.35 -15.59
C ALA A 81 2.15 -15.43 -15.26
N ASP A 82 2.55 -16.70 -15.20
CA ASP A 82 1.65 -17.80 -14.91
C ASP A 82 1.10 -17.70 -13.48
N MET A 83 1.93 -17.35 -12.51
CA MET A 83 1.55 -17.21 -11.11
C MET A 83 0.51 -16.10 -10.88
N VAL A 84 0.60 -14.99 -11.62
CA VAL A 84 -0.35 -13.86 -11.50
C VAL A 84 -1.50 -13.91 -12.51
N GLY A 85 -1.68 -15.03 -13.22
CA GLY A 85 -2.79 -15.24 -14.16
C GLY A 85 -2.65 -14.50 -15.50
N LEU A 86 -1.43 -14.08 -15.85
CA LEU A 86 -1.11 -13.38 -17.10
C LEU A 86 -0.46 -14.28 -18.17
N GLY A 87 -0.25 -15.57 -17.89
CA GLY A 87 0.46 -16.52 -18.77
C GLY A 87 -0.03 -16.58 -20.23
N SER A 88 -1.34 -16.38 -20.45
CA SER A 88 -2.00 -16.43 -21.77
C SER A 88 -1.95 -15.12 -22.56
N HIS A 89 -1.44 -14.03 -21.98
CA HIS A 89 -1.43 -12.72 -22.62
C HIS A 89 -0.31 -12.61 -23.65
N GLN A 90 -0.46 -11.68 -24.59
CA GLN A 90 0.58 -11.38 -25.57
C GLN A 90 1.83 -10.86 -24.85
N LYS A 91 3.00 -11.31 -25.28
CA LYS A 91 4.30 -10.98 -24.67
C LYS A 91 5.10 -10.11 -25.61
N LEU A 92 5.64 -9.00 -25.12
CA LEU A 92 6.39 -8.03 -25.91
C LEU A 92 7.66 -7.61 -25.18
N GLN A 93 8.80 -7.73 -25.85
CA GLN A 93 10.07 -7.19 -25.33
C GLN A 93 10.33 -5.83 -25.96
N ILE A 94 10.50 -4.80 -25.14
CA ILE A 94 10.89 -3.45 -25.58
C ILE A 94 12.05 -2.99 -24.71
N ASN A 95 13.23 -2.80 -25.29
CA ASN A 95 14.39 -2.31 -24.53
C ASN A 95 14.44 -0.76 -24.59
N GLY A 96 14.93 -0.13 -23.52
CA GLY A 96 15.14 1.32 -23.47
C GLY A 96 13.92 2.19 -23.13
N VAL A 97 12.81 1.62 -22.67
CA VAL A 97 11.57 2.37 -22.35
C VAL A 97 11.49 2.89 -20.91
N GLY A 98 12.62 3.30 -20.34
CA GLY A 98 12.62 4.01 -19.05
C GLY A 98 12.26 3.17 -17.81
N PHE A 99 12.15 1.84 -17.93
CA PHE A 99 12.05 0.94 -16.79
C PHE A 99 12.82 -0.36 -17.03
N ASN A 100 13.16 -1.04 -15.94
CA ASN A 100 13.70 -2.40 -15.92
C ASN A 100 12.69 -3.34 -15.30
N GLY A 101 12.50 -4.50 -15.90
CA GLY A 101 11.65 -5.55 -15.33
C GLY A 101 10.41 -5.86 -16.17
N CYS A 102 9.38 -6.33 -15.48
CA CYS A 102 8.18 -6.92 -16.06
C CYS A 102 6.96 -6.06 -15.72
N ALA A 103 6.21 -5.62 -16.72
CA ALA A 103 5.03 -4.80 -16.52
C ALA A 103 3.91 -5.22 -17.46
N PHE A 104 2.67 -5.26 -16.97
CA PHE A 104 1.49 -5.53 -17.77
C PHE A 104 0.81 -4.22 -18.14
N ASN A 105 0.60 -4.00 -19.45
CA ASN A 105 -0.14 -2.84 -19.93
C ASN A 105 -1.62 -3.18 -20.03
N THR A 106 -2.43 -2.58 -19.16
CA THR A 106 -3.87 -2.87 -19.04
C THR A 106 -4.69 -2.42 -20.24
N VAL A 107 -4.24 -1.37 -20.95
CA VAL A 107 -4.92 -0.83 -22.14
C VAL A 107 -4.63 -1.70 -23.37
N ALA A 108 -3.37 -2.09 -23.54
CA ALA A 108 -2.94 -2.91 -24.68
C ALA A 108 -3.17 -4.42 -24.47
N ASN A 109 -3.43 -4.84 -23.23
CA ASN A 109 -3.54 -6.24 -22.83
C ASN A 109 -2.28 -7.08 -23.16
N VAL A 110 -1.10 -6.47 -22.95
CA VAL A 110 0.21 -7.04 -23.30
C VAL A 110 1.12 -7.04 -22.07
N LEU A 111 1.80 -8.17 -21.85
CA LEU A 111 2.88 -8.30 -20.88
C LEU A 111 4.21 -7.85 -21.52
N ILE A 112 4.82 -6.83 -20.92
CA ILE A 112 6.00 -6.15 -21.44
C ILE A 112 7.21 -6.49 -20.56
N TRP A 113 8.31 -6.86 -21.19
CA TRP A 113 9.63 -6.93 -20.55
C TRP A 113 10.53 -5.83 -21.12
N SER A 114 11.16 -5.05 -20.24
CA SER A 114 12.12 -4.00 -20.64
C SER A 114 13.42 -4.09 -19.86
N MET A 115 14.49 -3.71 -20.55
CA MET A 115 15.79 -3.43 -19.96
C MET A 115 16.32 -2.12 -20.55
N SER A 116 16.45 -1.11 -19.70
CA SER A 116 16.95 0.22 -20.00
C SER A 116 18.21 0.49 -19.14
N PRO A 117 19.39 0.72 -19.75
CA PRO A 117 20.63 0.96 -19.02
C PRO A 117 20.59 2.16 -18.08
N ALA A 118 19.71 3.14 -18.36
CA ALA A 118 19.55 4.36 -17.58
C ALA A 118 18.50 4.24 -16.47
N ALA A 119 17.67 3.19 -16.49
CA ALA A 119 16.69 2.96 -15.43
C ALA A 119 17.37 2.21 -14.29
N THR A 120 17.15 2.65 -13.07
CA THR A 120 17.40 1.89 -11.85
C THR A 120 16.05 1.41 -11.31
N HIS A 121 16.10 0.60 -10.26
CA HIS A 121 14.92 0.19 -9.53
C HIS A 121 14.07 1.42 -9.11
N GLU A 122 14.73 2.45 -8.58
CA GLU A 122 14.10 3.67 -8.09
C GLU A 122 13.65 4.61 -9.22
N THR A 123 14.37 4.65 -10.35
CA THR A 123 14.07 5.57 -11.46
C THR A 123 13.17 4.97 -12.55
N SER A 124 12.65 3.76 -12.33
CA SER A 124 11.70 3.14 -13.25
C SER A 124 10.46 4.00 -13.44
N MET A 125 10.09 4.22 -14.71
CA MET A 125 8.96 5.05 -15.12
C MET A 125 7.64 4.49 -14.60
N THR A 126 6.83 5.33 -13.97
CA THR A 126 5.47 4.99 -13.58
C THR A 126 4.47 5.50 -14.61
N LEU A 127 3.55 4.63 -15.04
CA LEU A 127 2.44 4.99 -15.91
C LEU A 127 1.14 4.43 -15.31
N PRO A 128 0.02 5.19 -15.35
CA PRO A 128 -1.26 4.74 -14.79
C PRO A 128 -1.87 3.55 -15.54
N THR A 129 -1.26 3.10 -16.62
CA THR A 129 -1.67 1.94 -17.43
C THR A 129 -0.78 0.72 -17.25
N LEU A 130 0.31 0.85 -16.48
CA LEU A 130 1.26 -0.23 -16.23
C LEU A 130 1.07 -0.80 -14.82
N GLU A 131 0.84 -2.11 -14.77
CA GLU A 131 0.83 -2.93 -13.55
C GLU A 131 2.16 -3.71 -13.48
N TYR A 132 3.04 -3.36 -12.55
CA TYR A 132 4.35 -4.02 -12.44
C TYR A 132 4.24 -5.41 -11.79
N LEU A 133 5.04 -6.36 -12.27
CA LEU A 133 5.23 -7.67 -11.66
C LEU A 133 6.56 -7.68 -10.91
N CYS A 134 6.49 -8.03 -9.62
CA CYS A 134 7.61 -7.94 -8.68
C CYS A 134 7.94 -9.30 -8.07
N GLU A 135 9.21 -9.50 -7.71
CA GLU A 135 9.70 -10.71 -7.07
C GLU A 135 9.48 -10.62 -5.54
N GLY A 136 8.26 -10.92 -5.12
CA GLY A 136 7.82 -10.95 -3.72
C GLY A 136 6.31 -10.76 -3.60
N VAL A 137 5.83 -10.58 -2.37
CA VAL A 137 4.45 -10.14 -2.09
C VAL A 137 4.54 -8.77 -1.40
N PRO A 138 3.73 -7.77 -1.79
CA PRO A 138 3.68 -6.51 -1.07
C PRO A 138 3.21 -6.75 0.35
N THR A 139 4.12 -6.57 1.31
CA THR A 139 3.78 -6.68 2.72
C THR A 139 3.07 -5.41 3.15
N THR A 140 1.74 -5.47 3.24
CA THR A 140 0.92 -4.35 3.72
C THR A 140 0.84 -4.42 5.25
N THR A 141 1.67 -3.64 5.94
CA THR A 141 1.54 -3.48 7.39
C THR A 141 0.28 -2.66 7.68
N THR A 142 -0.78 -3.33 8.13
CA THR A 142 -2.02 -2.64 8.51
C THR A 142 -1.81 -2.00 9.89
N SER A 143 -1.54 -0.69 9.91
CA SER A 143 -1.56 0.09 11.15
C SER A 143 -3.01 0.45 11.49
N THR A 144 -3.57 -0.17 12.53
CA THR A 144 -4.85 0.25 13.10
C THR A 144 -4.66 1.52 13.93
N THR A 145 -4.86 2.68 13.33
CA THR A 145 -4.98 3.94 14.08
C THR A 145 -6.35 3.97 14.76
N ALA A 146 -6.39 4.15 16.08
CA ALA A 146 -7.63 4.32 16.81
C ALA A 146 -8.42 5.51 16.24
N ALA A 147 -9.69 5.28 15.88
CA ALA A 147 -10.56 6.33 15.37
C ALA A 147 -10.74 7.42 16.44
N VAL A 148 -10.23 8.62 16.15
CA VAL A 148 -10.53 9.81 16.96
C VAL A 148 -11.91 10.31 16.54
N THR A 149 -12.90 10.13 17.41
CA THR A 149 -14.23 10.71 17.24
C THR A 149 -14.15 12.22 17.44
N ILE A 150 -14.09 12.97 16.35
CA ILE A 150 -14.19 14.44 16.41
C ILE A 150 -15.67 14.79 16.63
N PRO A 151 -16.03 15.61 17.63
CA PRO A 151 -17.41 16.05 17.82
C PRO A 151 -17.87 16.85 16.59
N PRO A 152 -19.13 16.68 16.14
CA PRO A 152 -19.62 17.37 14.96
C PRO A 152 -19.57 18.88 15.15
N THR A 153 -18.90 19.57 14.24
CA THR A 153 -19.00 21.02 14.09
C THR A 153 -20.25 21.35 13.28
N THR A 154 -21.22 22.01 13.89
CA THR A 154 -22.36 22.60 13.18
C THR A 154 -21.89 23.81 12.39
N THR A 155 -21.82 23.68 11.07
CA THR A 155 -21.68 24.83 10.17
C THR A 155 -23.07 25.22 9.68
N GLU A 156 -23.44 26.49 9.82
CA GLU A 156 -24.73 26.99 9.34
C GLU A 156 -24.77 26.92 7.81
N GLY A 157 -25.57 26.00 7.27
CA GLY A 157 -25.90 25.98 5.85
C GLY A 157 -26.85 27.14 5.53
N LEU A 158 -26.57 27.90 4.47
CA LEU A 158 -27.39 29.05 4.06
C LEU A 158 -28.83 28.66 3.69
N PHE A 159 -29.06 27.42 3.24
CA PHE A 159 -30.37 26.94 2.85
C PHE A 159 -30.61 25.53 3.38
N ALA A 160 -31.86 25.24 3.73
CA ALA A 160 -32.26 23.94 4.22
C ALA A 160 -33.52 23.46 3.51
N ARG A 161 -33.59 22.14 3.31
CA ARG A 161 -34.74 21.44 2.77
C ARG A 161 -35.51 20.81 3.92
N LEU A 162 -36.76 21.18 4.07
CA LEU A 162 -37.65 20.63 5.07
C LEU A 162 -38.33 19.36 4.56
N PRO A 163 -38.57 18.37 5.45
CA PRO A 163 -39.40 17.23 5.09
C PRO A 163 -40.81 17.70 4.73
N GLY A 164 -41.55 16.86 3.99
CA GLY A 164 -42.94 17.13 3.63
C GLY A 164 -43.79 17.49 4.85
N GLU A 165 -44.86 18.27 4.62
CA GLU A 165 -45.79 18.78 5.64
C GLU A 165 -45.22 19.87 6.57
N GLU A 166 -43.94 20.22 6.47
CA GLU A 166 -43.35 21.37 7.18
C GLU A 166 -43.18 22.59 6.28
N THR A 167 -43.39 23.79 6.83
CA THR A 167 -43.14 25.07 6.15
C THR A 167 -42.03 25.85 6.86
N CYS A 168 -41.38 26.79 6.15
CA CYS A 168 -40.34 27.63 6.73
C CYS A 168 -40.86 28.43 7.94
N HIS A 169 -42.11 28.88 7.85
CA HIS A 169 -42.80 29.59 8.94
C HIS A 169 -42.88 28.76 10.23
N LEU A 170 -43.23 27.46 10.14
CA LEU A 170 -43.31 26.58 11.32
C LEU A 170 -41.95 26.41 12.03
N ARG A 171 -40.85 26.61 11.31
CA ARG A 171 -39.48 26.56 11.84
C ARG A 171 -38.95 27.94 12.25
N GLY A 172 -39.77 28.99 12.15
CA GLY A 172 -39.36 30.36 12.44
C GLY A 172 -38.33 30.91 11.45
N VAL A 173 -38.30 30.38 10.23
CA VAL A 173 -37.28 30.65 9.22
C VAL A 173 -37.93 31.38 8.03
N PRO A 174 -37.30 32.41 7.44
CA PRO A 174 -37.90 33.15 6.34
C PRO A 174 -38.03 32.29 5.08
N ASP A 175 -39.17 32.40 4.41
CA ASP A 175 -39.42 31.83 3.09
C ASP A 175 -38.52 32.46 2.03
N ILE A 176 -38.22 31.70 0.97
CA ILE A 176 -37.53 32.22 -0.21
C ILE A 176 -38.54 32.98 -1.07
N LEU A 177 -38.40 34.31 -1.17
CA LEU A 177 -39.36 35.19 -1.85
C LEU A 177 -39.04 35.50 -3.32
N ALA A 178 -37.93 34.98 -3.84
CA ALA A 178 -37.50 35.22 -5.22
C ALA A 178 -37.19 33.92 -5.97
N ALA A 179 -37.70 33.81 -7.20
CA ALA A 179 -37.47 32.66 -8.08
C ALA A 179 -35.97 32.44 -8.35
N GLU A 180 -35.22 33.53 -8.54
CA GLU A 180 -33.78 33.47 -8.77
C GLU A 180 -33.03 32.85 -7.57
N MET A 181 -33.37 33.26 -6.34
CA MET A 181 -32.80 32.69 -5.12
C MET A 181 -33.19 31.21 -4.95
N CYS A 182 -34.42 30.84 -5.31
CA CYS A 182 -34.90 29.46 -5.28
C CYS A 182 -34.07 28.56 -6.19
N PHE A 183 -33.91 28.95 -7.45
CA PHE A 183 -33.30 28.07 -8.47
C PHE A 183 -31.78 28.14 -8.49
N ASN A 184 -31.17 29.29 -8.24
CA ASN A 184 -29.72 29.48 -8.40
C ASN A 184 -28.92 29.28 -7.11
N LEU A 185 -29.56 29.40 -5.94
CA LEU A 185 -28.87 29.31 -4.65
C LEU A 185 -29.41 28.16 -3.79
N ALA A 186 -30.70 28.17 -3.50
CA ALA A 186 -31.29 27.24 -2.56
C ALA A 186 -31.34 25.81 -3.10
N ALA A 187 -31.81 25.62 -4.33
CA ALA A 187 -31.89 24.29 -4.94
C ALA A 187 -30.52 23.61 -5.06
N PRO A 188 -29.45 24.25 -5.59
CA PRO A 188 -28.11 23.65 -5.59
C PRO A 188 -27.60 23.32 -4.19
N SER A 189 -27.78 24.24 -3.23
CA SER A 189 -27.34 24.04 -1.84
C SER A 189 -28.07 22.89 -1.14
N ALA A 190 -29.30 22.60 -1.56
CA ALA A 190 -30.11 21.47 -1.08
C ALA A 190 -29.84 20.16 -1.85
N GLY A 191 -28.84 20.12 -2.75
CA GLY A 191 -28.52 18.93 -3.55
C GLY A 191 -29.52 18.66 -4.68
N LEU A 192 -30.20 19.69 -5.16
CA LEU A 192 -31.23 19.61 -6.21
C LEU A 192 -30.81 20.32 -7.53
N ALA A 193 -29.52 20.54 -7.73
CA ALA A 193 -28.99 21.30 -8.89
C ALA A 193 -29.48 20.76 -10.25
N ASP A 194 -29.65 19.44 -10.38
CA ASP A 194 -30.03 18.78 -11.64
C ASP A 194 -31.55 18.56 -11.79
N ARG A 195 -32.36 19.13 -10.90
CA ARG A 195 -33.82 18.99 -10.98
C ARG A 195 -34.40 20.03 -11.91
N ARG A 196 -35.49 19.65 -12.59
CA ARG A 196 -36.24 20.60 -13.42
C ARG A 196 -36.77 21.73 -12.54
N THR A 197 -36.95 22.91 -13.09
CA THR A 197 -37.48 24.09 -12.39
C THR A 197 -38.72 24.62 -13.11
N MET A 198 -39.69 25.15 -12.37
CA MET A 198 -40.89 25.76 -12.93
C MET A 198 -41.42 26.86 -11.99
N VAL A 199 -41.88 27.97 -12.58
CA VAL A 199 -42.57 29.04 -11.84
C VAL A 199 -44.07 28.86 -12.00
N LEU A 200 -44.80 28.78 -10.89
CA LEU A 200 -46.25 28.66 -10.84
C LEU A 200 -46.83 29.68 -9.87
N ASN A 201 -47.38 30.77 -10.40
CA ASN A 201 -47.98 31.83 -9.60
C ASN A 201 -49.49 31.57 -9.39
N ASN A 202 -50.05 32.13 -8.32
CA ASN A 202 -51.48 32.05 -7.98
C ASN A 202 -52.04 30.64 -7.72
N ILE A 203 -51.24 29.77 -7.12
CA ILE A 203 -51.63 28.37 -6.82
C ILE A 203 -51.74 28.07 -5.32
N GLY A 204 -51.87 29.10 -4.49
CA GLY A 204 -52.15 28.95 -3.06
C GLY A 204 -50.91 28.70 -2.18
N PHE A 205 -49.71 28.98 -2.69
CA PHE A 205 -48.51 29.09 -1.87
C PHE A 205 -47.58 30.20 -2.37
N THR A 206 -46.70 30.65 -1.50
CA THR A 206 -45.61 31.59 -1.76
C THR A 206 -44.31 30.99 -1.22
N GLY A 207 -43.33 30.71 -2.09
CA GLY A 207 -42.04 30.14 -1.67
C GLY A 207 -41.37 29.24 -2.71
N CYS A 208 -40.28 28.60 -2.28
CA CYS A 208 -39.52 27.61 -3.04
C CYS A 208 -39.79 26.21 -2.50
N VAL A 209 -40.23 25.29 -3.36
CA VAL A 209 -40.65 23.94 -2.95
C VAL A 209 -40.09 22.90 -3.91
N TYR A 210 -39.62 21.79 -3.38
CA TYR A 210 -39.31 20.60 -4.15
C TYR A 210 -40.49 19.62 -4.09
N ASN A 211 -41.08 19.33 -5.25
CA ASN A 211 -42.12 18.30 -5.37
C ASN A 211 -41.44 16.95 -5.60
N SER A 212 -41.37 16.12 -4.57
CA SER A 212 -40.69 14.82 -4.60
C SER A 212 -41.38 13.81 -5.52
N ALA A 213 -42.71 13.89 -5.68
CA ALA A 213 -43.48 13.01 -6.57
C ALA A 213 -43.25 13.33 -8.05
N ALA A 214 -43.13 14.62 -8.40
CA ALA A 214 -42.89 15.08 -9.77
C ALA A 214 -41.39 15.25 -10.11
N ASN A 215 -40.51 15.13 -9.11
CA ASN A 215 -39.07 15.37 -9.22
C ASN A 215 -38.75 16.75 -9.85
N LEU A 216 -39.42 17.79 -9.35
CA LEU A 216 -39.45 19.14 -9.93
C LEU A 216 -39.38 20.19 -8.81
N ILE A 217 -38.59 21.23 -9.00
CA ILE A 217 -38.55 22.41 -8.11
C ILE A 217 -39.56 23.43 -8.62
N LEU A 218 -40.43 23.89 -7.73
CA LEU A 218 -41.46 24.87 -7.98
C LEU A 218 -41.13 26.14 -7.21
N PHE A 219 -41.24 27.29 -7.88
CA PHE A 219 -41.35 28.57 -7.21
C PHE A 219 -42.76 29.13 -7.43
N GLY A 220 -43.43 29.52 -6.36
CA GLY A 220 -44.76 30.12 -6.44
C GLY A 220 -44.84 31.45 -5.71
N SER A 221 -45.65 32.35 -6.25
CA SER A 221 -46.05 33.59 -5.61
C SER A 221 -47.55 33.77 -5.77
N THR A 222 -48.28 33.80 -4.65
CA THR A 222 -49.73 34.01 -4.61
C THR A 222 -50.02 35.26 -3.79
N ALA A 223 -50.63 36.27 -4.40
CA ALA A 223 -50.95 37.51 -3.72
C ALA A 223 -51.88 37.25 -2.53
N GLY A 224 -51.54 37.80 -1.35
CA GLY A 224 -52.32 37.64 -0.12
C GLY A 224 -52.08 36.34 0.65
N VAL A 225 -51.22 35.42 0.17
CA VAL A 225 -50.82 34.23 0.91
C VAL A 225 -49.51 34.51 1.64
N SER A 226 -49.56 34.47 2.98
CA SER A 226 -48.38 34.62 3.83
C SER A 226 -47.77 33.26 4.17
N GLY A 227 -46.53 33.24 4.70
CA GLY A 227 -45.86 32.00 5.13
C GLY A 227 -46.70 31.06 6.02
N PRO A 228 -47.45 31.57 7.02
CA PRO A 228 -48.39 30.75 7.80
C PRO A 228 -49.54 30.13 6.99
N ASP A 229 -49.93 30.75 5.88
CA ASP A 229 -51.04 30.31 5.03
C ASP A 229 -50.59 29.38 3.90
N ASN A 230 -49.30 29.07 3.83
CA ASN A 230 -48.75 28.18 2.81
C ASN A 230 -49.34 26.77 2.93
N MET A 231 -49.80 26.23 1.81
CA MET A 231 -50.36 24.88 1.75
C MET A 231 -49.32 23.81 2.10
N GLN A 232 -49.61 22.99 3.10
CA GLN A 232 -48.80 21.84 3.47
C GLN A 232 -49.25 20.62 2.66
N LEU A 233 -48.35 20.06 1.86
CA LEU A 233 -48.59 18.81 1.15
C LEU A 233 -47.48 17.80 1.49
N PRO A 234 -47.81 16.49 1.61
CA PRO A 234 -46.82 15.46 1.96
C PRO A 234 -45.66 15.35 0.96
N ASN A 235 -45.91 15.68 -0.31
CA ASN A 235 -44.90 15.59 -1.37
C ASN A 235 -44.16 16.92 -1.61
N PHE A 236 -44.43 17.95 -0.80
CA PHE A 236 -43.87 19.30 -0.98
C PHE A 236 -42.84 19.55 0.13
N GLU A 237 -41.57 19.51 -0.25
CA GLU A 237 -40.44 19.80 0.64
C GLU A 237 -40.06 21.27 0.48
N TYR A 238 -40.34 22.11 1.48
CA TYR A 238 -40.02 23.54 1.43
C TYR A 238 -38.52 23.77 1.51
N LEU A 239 -37.99 24.68 0.68
CA LEU A 239 -36.63 25.19 0.78
C LEU A 239 -36.66 26.52 1.53
N CYS A 240 -35.95 26.56 2.65
CA CYS A 240 -35.96 27.66 3.61
C CYS A 240 -34.58 28.28 3.77
N ASN A 241 -34.54 29.56 4.12
CA ASN A 241 -33.29 30.29 4.30
C ASN A 241 -32.76 30.17 5.74
N GLY A 242 -31.75 29.33 5.99
CA GLY A 242 -31.04 29.30 7.28
C GLY A 242 -31.64 28.41 8.38
N ILE A 243 -31.86 27.12 8.12
CA ILE A 243 -32.07 26.15 9.21
C ILE A 243 -30.72 25.51 9.52
N PRO A 244 -30.30 25.40 10.80
CA PRO A 244 -29.15 24.62 11.18
C PRO A 244 -29.39 23.16 10.80
N ALA A 245 -28.87 22.76 9.64
CA ALA A 245 -28.89 21.37 9.23
C ALA A 245 -27.87 20.59 10.08
N PRO A 246 -28.23 19.44 10.68
CA PRO A 246 -27.23 18.54 11.20
C PRO A 246 -26.46 17.98 10.02
N THR A 247 -25.29 18.56 9.73
CA THR A 247 -24.35 18.00 8.78
C THR A 247 -23.89 16.66 9.35
N VAL A 248 -24.47 15.56 8.88
CA VAL A 248 -23.88 14.24 9.08
C VAL A 248 -22.70 14.19 8.13
N THR A 249 -21.55 14.65 8.59
CA THR A 249 -20.29 14.42 7.89
C THR A 249 -20.03 12.93 8.00
N VAL A 250 -20.52 12.15 7.02
CA VAL A 250 -19.96 10.83 6.76
C VAL A 250 -18.58 11.12 6.19
N THR A 251 -17.59 11.24 7.07
CA THR A 251 -16.21 11.11 6.67
C THR A 251 -16.08 9.69 6.15
N SER A 252 -16.28 9.52 4.84
CA SER A 252 -15.75 8.36 4.14
C SER A 252 -14.25 8.48 4.30
N VAL A 253 -13.73 7.84 5.35
CA VAL A 253 -12.31 7.59 5.47
C VAL A 253 -12.02 6.63 4.34
N LEU A 254 -11.64 7.19 3.19
CA LEU A 254 -10.92 6.41 2.19
C LEU A 254 -9.74 5.82 2.97
N PRO A 255 -9.54 4.49 2.97
CA PRO A 255 -8.38 3.92 3.64
C PRO A 255 -7.15 4.51 2.97
N THR A 256 -6.57 5.54 3.59
CA THR A 256 -5.30 6.09 3.17
C THR A 256 -4.29 5.03 3.57
N THR A 257 -3.80 4.26 2.60
CA THR A 257 -2.71 3.32 2.76
C THR A 257 -1.44 4.12 3.01
N THR A 258 -1.23 4.55 4.25
CA THR A 258 0.03 5.14 4.68
C THR A 258 1.02 3.99 4.86
N THR A 259 1.84 3.74 3.84
CA THR A 259 2.93 2.76 3.91
C THR A 259 3.89 3.20 5.02
N THR A 260 3.74 2.62 6.20
CA THR A 260 4.60 2.93 7.34
C THR A 260 5.84 2.06 7.20
N VAL A 261 6.92 2.67 6.74
CA VAL A 261 8.22 2.02 6.62
C VAL A 261 8.68 1.60 8.03
N GLY A 262 8.89 0.30 8.24
CA GLY A 262 9.43 -0.23 9.49
C GLY A 262 10.92 0.05 9.61
N TYR A 263 11.38 0.31 10.84
CA TYR A 263 12.80 0.49 11.14
C TYR A 263 13.23 -0.45 12.25
N SER A 264 14.42 -1.03 12.11
CA SER A 264 15.02 -1.93 13.09
C SER A 264 16.41 -1.45 13.45
N LYS A 265 16.71 -1.43 14.75
CA LYS A 265 18.06 -1.20 15.26
C LYS A 265 18.79 -2.53 15.39
N LEU A 266 19.94 -2.66 14.75
CA LEU A 266 20.75 -3.87 14.80
C LEU A 266 21.59 -3.93 16.08
N GLU A 267 22.03 -5.14 16.42
CA GLU A 267 23.04 -5.34 17.46
C GLU A 267 24.37 -4.67 17.06
N THR A 268 25.12 -4.26 18.08
CA THR A 268 26.44 -3.65 17.91
C THR A 268 27.35 -4.52 17.05
N GLY A 269 28.05 -3.90 16.11
CA GLY A 269 28.99 -4.62 15.25
C GLY A 269 28.35 -5.29 14.02
N SER A 270 27.06 -5.07 13.76
CA SER A 270 26.39 -5.45 12.51
C SER A 270 26.00 -4.21 11.70
N LYS A 271 26.07 -4.28 10.37
CA LYS A 271 25.52 -3.27 9.45
C LYS A 271 24.29 -3.80 8.72
N CYS A 272 23.48 -2.90 8.15
CA CYS A 272 22.25 -3.26 7.44
C CYS A 272 22.49 -4.29 6.33
N TRP A 273 23.59 -4.14 5.60
CA TRP A 273 23.98 -5.05 4.53
C TRP A 273 24.18 -6.50 5.01
N ASP A 274 24.77 -6.72 6.20
CA ASP A 274 25.01 -8.06 6.74
C ASP A 274 23.70 -8.83 7.00
N LYS A 275 22.61 -8.09 7.18
CA LYS A 275 21.26 -8.61 7.39
C LYS A 275 20.39 -8.54 6.14
N GLN A 276 20.96 -8.15 5.00
CA GLN A 276 20.24 -7.92 3.74
C GLN A 276 19.08 -6.91 3.92
N LEU A 277 19.26 -5.94 4.83
CA LEU A 277 18.31 -4.86 5.06
C LEU A 277 18.82 -3.58 4.37
N PRO A 278 17.93 -2.81 3.72
CA PRO A 278 18.30 -1.48 3.25
C PRO A 278 18.70 -0.56 4.42
N GLY A 279 19.67 0.33 4.18
CA GLY A 279 19.93 1.44 5.10
C GLY A 279 18.75 2.41 5.12
N VAL A 280 18.73 3.30 6.11
CA VAL A 280 17.85 4.48 6.06
C VAL A 280 18.34 5.40 4.93
N ALA A 281 17.45 5.81 4.03
CA ALA A 281 17.83 6.44 2.76
C ALA A 281 18.22 7.93 2.87
N SER A 282 17.87 8.60 3.98
CA SER A 282 18.21 10.01 4.15
C SER A 282 18.41 10.41 5.61
N ARG A 283 19.07 11.54 5.80
CA ARG A 283 19.25 12.20 7.10
C ARG A 283 17.92 12.51 7.79
N GLU A 284 16.95 13.04 7.04
CA GLU A 284 15.63 13.43 7.57
C GLU A 284 14.87 12.20 8.08
N LEU A 285 14.94 11.08 7.34
CA LEU A 285 14.36 9.82 7.80
C LEU A 285 15.10 9.27 9.02
N CYS A 286 16.43 9.37 9.06
CA CYS A 286 17.25 8.92 10.18
C CYS A 286 16.87 9.64 11.48
N PHE A 287 16.85 10.97 11.43
CA PHE A 287 16.59 11.84 12.58
C PHE A 287 15.10 12.01 12.91
N GLY A 288 14.21 11.65 11.98
CA GLY A 288 12.77 11.64 12.19
C GLY A 288 12.24 10.23 12.47
N ALA A 289 11.60 9.65 11.44
CA ALA A 289 10.82 8.43 11.57
C ALA A 289 11.64 7.23 12.08
N ALA A 290 12.89 7.08 11.64
CA ALA A 290 13.72 5.94 12.00
C ALA A 290 14.12 5.98 13.49
N ALA A 291 14.75 7.07 13.94
CA ALA A 291 15.10 7.26 15.35
C ALA A 291 13.88 7.14 16.26
N ALA A 292 12.75 7.73 15.89
CA ALA A 292 11.52 7.61 16.67
C ALA A 292 11.02 6.16 16.77
N SER A 293 11.02 5.42 15.65
CA SER A 293 10.54 4.03 15.60
C SER A 293 11.37 3.06 16.44
N VAL A 294 12.65 3.36 16.67
CA VAL A 294 13.55 2.52 17.50
C VAL A 294 13.78 3.09 18.92
N GLY A 295 12.93 4.02 19.37
CA GLY A 295 12.97 4.56 20.73
C GLY A 295 14.13 5.51 21.00
N LEU A 296 14.62 6.22 19.98
CA LEU A 296 15.74 7.15 20.04
C LEU A 296 15.35 8.61 19.68
N ALA A 297 14.05 8.93 19.64
CA ALA A 297 13.55 10.27 19.27
C ALA A 297 14.17 11.40 20.11
N GLU A 298 14.42 11.15 21.40
CA GLU A 298 14.91 12.15 22.35
C GLU A 298 16.44 12.21 22.41
N LYS A 299 17.14 11.34 21.68
CA LYS A 299 18.60 11.31 21.69
C LYS A 299 19.16 12.48 20.88
N PRO A 300 20.27 13.10 21.32
CA PRO A 300 20.97 14.09 20.51
C PRO A 300 21.27 13.55 19.11
N GLN A 301 21.20 14.43 18.12
CA GLN A 301 21.37 14.09 16.70
C GLN A 301 22.59 14.84 16.17
N LEU A 302 23.47 14.15 15.46
CA LEU A 302 24.67 14.75 14.89
C LEU A 302 24.96 14.19 13.51
N GLU A 303 25.18 15.09 12.55
CA GLU A 303 25.63 14.74 11.21
C GLU A 303 27.16 14.68 11.17
N VAL A 304 27.69 13.56 10.68
CA VAL A 304 29.11 13.23 10.70
C VAL A 304 29.51 12.64 9.35
N ASN A 305 29.79 13.52 8.39
CA ASN A 305 30.20 13.13 7.04
C ASN A 305 31.72 12.88 6.97
N GLY A 306 32.15 12.05 6.01
CA GLY A 306 33.58 11.81 5.74
C GLY A 306 34.28 10.82 6.69
N ASN A 307 33.56 10.18 7.61
CA ASN A 307 34.13 9.29 8.63
C ASN A 307 34.04 7.80 8.27
N GLY A 308 34.06 7.47 6.98
CA GLY A 308 34.16 6.08 6.51
C GLY A 308 32.89 5.26 6.69
N PHE A 309 31.75 5.91 6.94
CA PHE A 309 30.45 5.24 7.01
C PHE A 309 29.38 6.03 6.26
N THR A 310 28.35 5.31 5.81
CA THR A 310 27.16 5.88 5.17
C THR A 310 25.90 5.30 5.81
N GLY A 311 24.96 6.16 6.20
CA GLY A 311 23.65 5.76 6.76
C GLY A 311 23.40 6.25 8.19
N CYS A 312 22.40 5.62 8.83
CA CYS A 312 21.90 5.99 10.15
C CYS A 312 22.41 5.03 11.23
N ILE A 313 23.04 5.54 12.28
CA ILE A 313 23.58 4.75 13.38
C ILE A 313 23.23 5.37 14.74
N PHE A 314 23.17 4.54 15.76
CA PHE A 314 23.16 4.98 17.15
C PHE A 314 24.53 4.68 17.79
N ASN A 315 25.21 5.72 18.26
CA ASN A 315 26.48 5.58 18.97
C ASN A 315 26.19 5.41 20.47
N LYS A 316 26.29 4.17 20.96
CA LYS A 316 26.01 3.82 22.35
C LYS A 316 26.91 4.54 23.37
N LEU A 317 28.15 4.85 23.02
CA LEU A 317 29.06 5.50 23.96
C LEU A 317 28.71 6.98 24.14
N ALA A 318 28.33 7.65 23.06
CA ALA A 318 27.96 9.07 23.07
C ALA A 318 26.48 9.30 23.40
N ASP A 319 25.66 8.24 23.38
CA ASP A 319 24.19 8.30 23.51
C ASP A 319 23.53 9.20 22.44
N THR A 320 24.07 9.18 21.22
CA THR A 320 23.73 10.09 20.11
C THR A 320 23.35 9.31 18.85
N VAL A 321 22.33 9.77 18.13
CA VAL A 321 22.00 9.28 16.78
C VAL A 321 22.86 10.03 15.77
N LEU A 322 23.60 9.30 14.94
CA LEU A 322 24.45 9.87 13.90
C LEU A 322 23.90 9.53 12.52
N TRP A 323 23.95 10.52 11.64
CA TRP A 323 23.85 10.32 10.19
C TRP A 323 25.22 10.61 9.59
N GLY A 324 25.68 9.79 8.66
CA GLY A 324 26.91 10.05 7.92
C GLY A 324 26.77 9.70 6.46
N GLU A 325 27.47 10.45 5.63
CA GLU A 325 27.69 10.15 4.23
C GLU A 325 29.18 10.36 3.91
N THR A 326 29.83 9.35 3.33
CA THR A 326 31.24 9.41 2.95
C THR A 326 31.36 9.06 1.47
N GLU A 327 31.95 9.97 0.69
CA GLU A 327 32.16 9.75 -0.75
C GLU A 327 32.96 8.46 -1.01
N GLY A 328 32.46 7.62 -1.92
CA GLY A 328 33.06 6.33 -2.25
C GLY A 328 32.80 5.20 -1.24
N VAL A 329 32.09 5.46 -0.14
CA VAL A 329 31.69 4.43 0.83
C VAL A 329 30.27 3.97 0.53
N THR A 330 30.12 2.69 0.18
CA THR A 330 28.84 2.04 -0.07
C THR A 330 28.32 1.34 1.19
N PRO A 331 27.05 0.89 1.23
CA PRO A 331 26.52 0.08 2.33
C PRO A 331 27.37 -1.17 2.63
N GLU A 332 28.00 -1.75 1.62
CA GLU A 332 28.89 -2.91 1.74
C GLU A 332 30.24 -2.56 2.36
N THR A 333 30.76 -1.36 2.10
CA THR A 333 32.09 -0.94 2.55
C THR A 333 32.05 -0.03 3.78
N THR A 334 30.86 0.25 4.32
CA THR A 334 30.70 1.09 5.51
C THR A 334 31.47 0.53 6.71
N MET A 335 32.15 1.41 7.44
CA MET A 335 32.89 1.07 8.65
C MET A 335 31.94 0.60 9.76
N VAL A 336 32.35 -0.42 10.48
CA VAL A 336 31.59 -0.95 11.61
C VAL A 336 32.43 -0.79 12.88
N LEU A 337 31.86 -0.16 13.90
CA LEU A 337 32.48 -0.04 15.22
C LEU A 337 31.68 -0.83 16.26
N PRO A 338 32.33 -1.43 17.29
CA PRO A 338 31.65 -2.21 18.33
C PRO A 338 30.63 -1.42 19.17
N MET A 339 30.62 -0.09 19.09
CA MET A 339 29.69 0.77 19.82
C MET A 339 28.57 1.34 18.93
N TRP A 340 28.57 1.01 17.64
CA TRP A 340 27.60 1.49 16.68
C TRP A 340 26.52 0.44 16.44
N GLU A 341 25.28 0.88 16.58
CA GLU A 341 24.08 0.11 16.23
C GLU A 341 23.48 0.73 14.98
N TYR A 342 23.56 0.05 13.83
CA TYR A 342 22.96 0.55 12.60
C TYR A 342 21.43 0.50 12.67
N ILE A 343 20.79 1.57 12.21
CA ILE A 343 19.34 1.65 12.06
C ILE A 343 19.05 1.39 10.58
N CYS A 344 18.25 0.36 10.33
CA CYS A 344 17.98 -0.15 8.99
C CYS A 344 16.49 -0.07 8.70
N THR A 345 16.18 0.08 7.42
CA THR A 345 14.83 -0.07 6.90
C THR A 345 14.51 -1.56 6.88
N GLY A 346 13.46 -1.99 7.58
CA GLY A 346 13.16 -3.41 7.70
C GLY A 346 11.97 -3.68 8.60
N HIS A 347 11.22 -4.73 8.27
CA HIS A 347 10.12 -5.18 9.11
C HIS A 347 10.62 -5.54 10.50
N VAL A 348 10.09 -4.86 11.52
CA VAL A 348 10.12 -5.36 12.89
C VAL A 348 9.30 -6.64 12.88
N THR A 349 9.96 -7.78 12.65
CA THR A 349 9.43 -9.06 13.12
C THR A 349 9.61 -9.00 14.62
N THR A 350 8.64 -8.38 15.31
CA THR A 350 8.56 -8.47 16.76
C THR A 350 8.65 -9.96 17.07
N PRO A 351 9.69 -10.45 17.77
CA PRO A 351 9.66 -11.82 18.19
C PRO A 351 8.46 -11.94 19.12
N LEU A 352 7.40 -12.57 18.61
CA LEU A 352 6.34 -13.17 19.41
C LEU A 352 7.04 -14.24 20.24
N TYR A 353 7.63 -13.84 21.36
CA TYR A 353 8.00 -14.76 22.42
C TYR A 353 6.97 -14.65 23.56
N PRO A 354 6.66 -15.80 24.18
CA PRO A 354 5.37 -16.16 24.75
C PRO A 354 5.04 -15.53 26.11
#